data_AF-A0A1F3VZ98-F1
#
_entry.id   AF-A0A1F3VZ98-F1
#
_cell.length_a   1.000
_cell.length_b   1.000
_cell.length_c   1.000
_cell.angle_alpha   90.00
_cell.angle_beta   90.00
_cell.angle_gamma   90.00
#
_symmetry.space_group_name_H-M   'P 1'
#
loop_
_entity.id
_entity.type
_entity.pdbx_description
1 polymer ?
#
loop_
_entity_poly.entity_id
_entity_poly.type
_entity_poly.pdbx_seq_one_letter_code
_entity_poly.pdbx_strand_id
1 'polypeptide(L)'
;MKGKIIQEKIFSIRGQQVILDKDLAELYQISLSQLHQQVQRNIKRFPKNFMFQLTAQEWNALKGGDQKLPFAFTEHGVAMLSSVLNSAPAIHMNRNIIRELVSSEFFKGCP
;
A
#
# COMPACT_ATOMS: atom_id res chain seq x y z
N MET A 1 10.47 7.44 15.42
CA MET A 1 10.74 8.15 14.15
C MET A 1 10.27 7.41 12.89
N LYS A 2 10.08 6.07 12.86
CA LYS A 2 9.59 5.37 11.65
C LYS A 2 8.07 5.50 11.37
N GLY A 3 7.22 5.60 12.40
CA GLY A 3 5.75 5.66 12.22
C GLY A 3 5.27 6.89 11.42
N LYS A 4 5.84 8.08 11.68
CA LYS A 4 5.53 9.33 10.93
C LYS A 4 5.67 9.17 9.42
N ILE A 5 6.71 8.47 8.96
CA ILE A 5 7.00 8.29 7.52
C ILE A 5 5.93 7.41 6.86
N ILE A 6 5.38 6.43 7.57
CA ILE A 6 4.33 5.55 7.05
C ILE A 6 3.01 6.32 6.96
N GLN A 7 2.67 7.10 8.00
CA GLN A 7 1.42 7.89 8.05
C GLN A 7 1.29 8.87 6.88
N GLU A 8 2.40 9.52 6.49
CA GLU A 8 2.45 10.44 5.34
C GLU A 8 2.22 9.74 3.98
N LYS A 9 2.33 8.40 3.95
CA LYS A 9 2.15 7.56 2.75
C LYS A 9 0.80 6.85 2.73
N ILE A 10 -0.07 7.11 3.71
CA ILE A 10 -1.42 6.55 3.76
C ILE A 10 -2.40 7.54 3.12
N PHE A 11 -3.17 7.04 2.16
CA PHE A 11 -4.21 7.79 1.45
C PHE A 11 -5.58 7.20 1.72
N SER A 12 -6.61 8.04 1.70
CA SER A 12 -8.01 7.62 1.79
C SER A 12 -8.64 7.61 0.40
N ILE A 13 -8.79 6.44 -0.22
CA ILE A 13 -9.32 6.28 -1.59
C ILE A 13 -10.46 5.27 -1.56
N ARG A 14 -11.61 5.60 -2.18
CA ARG A 14 -12.83 4.76 -2.18
C ARG A 14 -13.28 4.33 -0.77
N GLY A 15 -13.07 5.17 0.24
CA GLY A 15 -13.39 4.87 1.62
C GLY A 15 -12.40 3.93 2.34
N GLN A 16 -11.33 3.49 1.67
CA GLN A 16 -10.31 2.60 2.23
C GLN A 16 -9.00 3.35 2.51
N GLN A 17 -8.28 2.94 3.56
CA GLN A 17 -6.89 3.36 3.77
C GLN A 17 -5.98 2.53 2.87
N VAL A 18 -5.17 3.21 2.06
CA VAL A 18 -4.30 2.55 1.08
C VAL A 18 -2.91 3.17 1.06
N ILE A 19 -1.92 2.36 0.66
CA ILE A 19 -0.57 2.84 0.31
C ILE A 19 -0.33 2.55 -1.17
N LEU A 20 0.31 3.48 -1.87
CA LEU A 20 0.64 3.33 -3.27
C LEU A 20 1.85 2.39 -3.46
N ASP A 21 1.91 1.73 -4.61
CA ASP A 21 2.98 0.78 -4.95
C ASP A 21 4.39 1.39 -4.88
N LYS A 22 4.57 2.64 -5.31
CA LYS A 22 5.82 3.39 -5.20
C LYS A 22 6.28 3.52 -3.74
N ASP A 23 5.36 3.90 -2.87
CA ASP A 23 5.61 4.07 -1.44
C ASP A 23 5.89 2.73 -0.75
N LEU A 24 5.15 1.67 -1.10
CA LEU A 24 5.42 0.33 -0.59
C LEU A 24 6.79 -0.18 -1.01
N ALA A 25 7.17 0.01 -2.28
CA ALA A 25 8.48 -0.39 -2.78
C ALA A 25 9.60 0.30 -1.97
N GLU A 26 9.47 1.60 -1.71
CA GLU A 26 10.40 2.37 -0.87
C GLU A 26 10.44 1.83 0.57
N LEU A 27 9.28 1.62 1.20
CA LEU A 27 9.19 1.13 2.58
C LEU A 27 9.82 -0.26 2.73
N TYR A 28 9.59 -1.16 1.77
CA TYR A 28 10.20 -2.49 1.73
C TYR A 28 11.65 -2.50 1.25
N GLN A 29 12.19 -1.36 0.80
CA GLN A 29 13.53 -1.22 0.22
C GLN A 29 13.76 -2.15 -0.98
N ILE A 30 12.76 -2.25 -1.85
CA ILE A 30 12.82 -2.98 -3.12
C ILE A 30 12.46 -2.07 -4.28
N SER A 31 12.79 -2.47 -5.50
CA SER A 31 12.35 -1.72 -6.67
C SER A 31 10.84 -1.92 -6.93
N LEU A 32 10.21 -0.92 -7.54
CA LEU A 32 8.81 -1.02 -7.98
C LEU A 32 8.57 -2.21 -8.92
N SER A 33 9.54 -2.49 -9.80
CA SER A 33 9.50 -3.64 -10.70
C SER A 33 9.50 -4.96 -9.94
N GLN A 34 10.34 -5.10 -8.90
CA GLN A 34 10.34 -6.30 -8.05
C GLN A 34 9.01 -6.47 -7.33
N LEU A 35 8.43 -5.40 -6.77
CA LEU A 35 7.12 -5.46 -6.13
C LEU A 35 6.05 -5.96 -7.12
N HIS A 36 5.97 -5.35 -8.31
CA HIS A 36 5.02 -5.76 -9.34
C HIS A 36 5.24 -7.20 -9.79
N GLN A 37 6.49 -7.63 -10.00
CA GLN A 37 6.82 -9.01 -10.37
C GLN A 37 6.34 -10.01 -9.31
N GLN A 38 6.55 -9.70 -8.03
CA GLN A 38 6.13 -10.54 -6.91
C GLN A 38 4.60 -10.64 -6.80
N VAL A 39 3.88 -9.53 -6.99
CA VAL A 39 2.42 -9.50 -7.04
C VAL A 39 1.91 -10.32 -8.23
N GLN A 40 2.47 -10.13 -9.42
CA GLN A 40 2.03 -10.83 -10.63
C GLN A 40 2.23 -12.35 -10.53
N ARG A 41 3.36 -12.80 -9.97
CA ARG A 41 3.61 -14.23 -9.69
C ARG A 41 2.60 -14.83 -8.72
N ASN A 42 2.00 -14.01 -7.86
CA ASN A 42 1.11 -14.42 -6.79
C ASN A 42 -0.30 -13.84 -6.95
N ILE A 43 -0.72 -13.46 -8.16
CA ILE A 43 -1.94 -12.67 -8.39
C ILE A 43 -3.21 -13.29 -7.81
N LYS A 44 -3.26 -14.64 -7.68
CA LYS A 44 -4.35 -15.37 -7.02
C LYS A 44 -4.58 -14.98 -5.55
N ARG A 45 -3.56 -14.41 -4.89
CA ARG A 45 -3.63 -13.89 -3.52
C ARG A 45 -4.13 -12.45 -3.45
N PHE A 46 -4.22 -11.75 -4.57
CA PHE A 46 -4.55 -10.33 -4.64
C PHE A 46 -5.88 -10.11 -5.38
N PRO A 47 -7.02 -10.38 -4.72
CA PRO A 47 -8.32 -10.04 -5.28
C PRO A 47 -8.48 -8.52 -5.44
N LYS A 48 -9.44 -8.10 -6.27
CA LYS A 48 -9.63 -6.67 -6.64
C LYS A 48 -9.90 -5.73 -5.46
N ASN A 49 -10.39 -6.24 -4.34
CA ASN A 49 -10.61 -5.46 -3.11
C ASN A 49 -9.36 -5.32 -2.24
N PHE A 50 -8.29 -6.08 -2.52
CA PHE A 50 -7.04 -6.01 -1.77
C PHE A 50 -6.07 -5.01 -2.42
N MET A 51 -6.08 -4.94 -3.74
CA MET A 51 -5.37 -3.94 -4.51
C MET A 51 -6.16 -3.54 -5.76
N PHE A 52 -6.00 -2.29 -6.18
CA PHE A 52 -6.62 -1.77 -7.40
C PHE A 52 -5.75 -0.68 -8.02
N GLN A 53 -5.85 -0.51 -9.33
CA GLN A 53 -5.23 0.62 -10.01
C GLN A 53 -6.11 1.86 -9.81
N LEU A 54 -5.47 3.00 -9.51
CA LEU A 54 -6.17 4.28 -9.45
C LEU A 54 -6.70 4.65 -10.84
N THR A 55 -7.85 5.32 -10.88
CA THR A 55 -8.30 6.03 -12.09
C THR A 55 -7.51 7.32 -12.28
N ALA A 56 -7.54 7.89 -13.49
CA ALA A 56 -6.94 9.20 -13.74
C ALA A 56 -7.52 10.30 -12.84
N GLN A 57 -8.83 10.25 -12.56
CA GLN A 57 -9.48 11.20 -11.67
C GLN A 57 -8.97 11.08 -10.22
N GLU A 58 -8.86 9.86 -9.70
CA GLU A 58 -8.32 9.60 -8.36
C GLU A 58 -6.85 10.03 -8.26
N TRP A 59 -6.07 9.76 -9.30
CA TRP A 59 -4.66 10.13 -9.33
C TRP A 59 -4.44 11.64 -9.40
N ASN A 60 -5.20 12.34 -10.25
CA ASN A 60 -5.17 13.80 -10.32
C ASN A 60 -5.60 14.46 -9.00
N ALA A 61 -6.56 13.88 -8.28
CA ALA A 61 -6.98 14.37 -6.96
C ALA A 61 -5.86 14.28 -5.91
N LEU A 62 -4.93 13.33 -6.06
CA LEU A 62 -3.71 13.23 -5.25
C LEU A 62 -2.58 14.13 -5.75
N LYS A 63 -2.86 15.05 -6.68
CA LYS A 63 -1.87 15.88 -7.40
C LYS A 63 -0.84 15.05 -8.17
N GLY A 64 -1.23 13.83 -8.56
CA GLY A 64 -0.45 12.98 -9.43
C GLY A 64 -0.61 13.42 -10.89
N GLY A 65 0.46 13.89 -11.51
CA GLY A 65 0.46 14.34 -12.91
C GLY A 65 0.42 13.18 -13.93
N ASP A 66 0.87 13.45 -15.16
CA ASP A 66 0.79 12.55 -16.35
C ASP A 66 1.63 11.24 -16.28
N GLN A 67 2.02 10.84 -15.08
CA GLN A 67 2.71 9.59 -14.83
C GLN A 67 1.76 8.39 -14.91
N LYS A 68 2.33 7.19 -15.07
CA LYS A 68 1.59 5.93 -15.00
C LYS A 68 0.78 5.84 -13.70
N LEU A 69 -0.50 5.50 -13.83
CA LEU A 69 -1.44 5.34 -12.71
C LEU A 69 -0.94 4.25 -11.75
N PRO A 70 -0.72 4.58 -10.47
CA PRO A 70 -0.18 3.62 -9.50
C PRO A 70 -1.24 2.60 -9.08
N PHE A 71 -0.77 1.48 -8.54
CA PHE A 71 -1.63 0.58 -7.77
C PHE A 71 -1.72 1.04 -6.31
N ALA A 72 -2.92 1.02 -5.75
CA ALA A 72 -3.19 1.16 -4.33
C ALA A 72 -3.34 -0.23 -3.70
N PHE A 73 -2.80 -0.37 -2.50
CA PHE A 73 -2.88 -1.56 -1.68
C PHE A 73 -3.55 -1.22 -0.35
N THR A 74 -4.62 -1.95 -0.03
CA THR A 74 -5.29 -1.89 1.28
C THR A 74 -4.47 -2.61 2.34
N GLU A 75 -4.90 -2.53 3.61
CA GLU A 75 -4.34 -3.35 4.69
C GLU A 75 -4.26 -4.84 4.32
N HIS A 76 -5.33 -5.38 3.74
CA HIS A 76 -5.39 -6.78 3.34
C HIS A 76 -4.40 -7.10 2.20
N GLY A 77 -4.23 -6.17 1.25
CA GLY A 77 -3.22 -6.29 0.18
C GLY A 77 -1.80 -6.27 0.74
N VAL A 78 -1.52 -5.38 1.69
CA VAL A 78 -0.23 -5.32 2.39
C VAL A 78 0.00 -6.59 3.23
N ALA A 79 -1.03 -7.12 3.88
CA ALA A 79 -0.95 -8.38 4.60
C ALA A 79 -0.56 -9.55 3.67
N MET A 80 -1.11 -9.60 2.45
CA MET A 80 -0.71 -10.61 1.46
C MET A 80 0.75 -10.51 1.05
N LEU A 81 1.32 -9.29 1.02
CA LEU A 81 2.76 -9.11 0.79
C LEU A 81 3.62 -9.80 1.86
N SER A 82 3.14 -10.05 3.09
CA SER A 82 3.88 -10.83 4.09
C SER A 82 4.16 -12.26 3.67
N SER A 83 3.27 -12.85 2.86
CA SER A 83 3.43 -14.22 2.36
C SER A 83 4.34 -14.31 1.13
N VAL A 84 4.61 -13.15 0.51
CA VAL A 84 5.36 -13.04 -0.74
C VAL A 84 6.77 -12.48 -0.50
N LEU A 85 6.91 -11.51 0.41
CA LEU A 85 8.16 -10.86 0.79
C LEU A 85 8.65 -11.44 2.13
N ASN A 86 9.54 -12.43 2.05
CA ASN A 86 9.94 -13.24 3.21
C ASN A 86 11.29 -12.83 3.85
N SER A 87 11.85 -11.66 3.50
CA SER A 87 13.09 -11.20 4.13
C SER A 87 12.81 -10.65 5.54
N ALA A 88 13.72 -10.85 6.49
CA ALA A 88 13.56 -10.34 7.85
C ALA A 88 13.26 -8.82 7.92
N PRO A 89 13.91 -7.95 7.11
CA PRO A 89 13.56 -6.53 7.04
C PRO A 89 12.13 -6.29 6.52
N ALA A 90 11.70 -7.01 5.49
CA ALA A 90 10.36 -6.85 4.92
C ALA A 90 9.27 -7.30 5.90
N ILE A 91 9.50 -8.40 6.64
CA ILE A 91 8.58 -8.89 7.67
C ILE A 91 8.42 -7.85 8.78
N HIS A 92 9.52 -7.23 9.24
CA HIS A 92 9.46 -6.16 10.24
C HIS A 92 8.69 -4.94 9.71
N MET A 93 8.96 -4.52 8.48
CA MET A 93 8.28 -3.37 7.88
C MET A 93 6.79 -3.63 7.70
N ASN A 94 6.39 -4.82 7.25
CA ASN A 94 4.99 -5.18 7.04
C ASN A 94 4.16 -5.00 8.31
N ARG A 95 4.66 -5.49 9.45
CA ARG A 95 4.01 -5.30 10.75
C ARG A 95 3.81 -3.83 11.11
N ASN A 96 4.76 -2.97 10.79
CA ASN A 96 4.64 -1.53 11.06
C ASN A 96 3.61 -0.89 10.14
N ILE A 97 3.61 -1.24 8.85
CA ILE A 97 2.65 -0.71 7.87
C ILE A 97 1.21 -1.07 8.26
N ILE A 98 0.94 -2.34 8.57
CA ILE A 98 -0.40 -2.79 8.98
C ILE A 98 -0.87 -2.04 10.23
N ARG A 99 0.00 -1.88 11.24
CA ARG A 99 -0.36 -1.14 12.47
C ARG A 99 -0.78 0.29 12.18
N GLU A 100 -0.07 0.99 11.30
CA GLU A 100 -0.38 2.38 10.96
C GLU A 100 -1.65 2.48 10.09
N LEU A 101 -1.85 1.56 9.14
CA LEU A 101 -3.08 1.47 8.33
C LEU A 101 -4.32 1.23 9.20
N VAL A 102 -4.26 0.26 10.10
CA VAL A 102 -5.37 -0.04 11.02
C VAL A 102 -5.62 1.14 11.95
N SER A 103 -4.56 1.75 12.50
CA SER A 103 -4.70 2.90 13.40
C SER A 103 -5.32 4.11 12.71
N SER A 104 -5.04 4.34 11.42
CA SER A 104 -5.63 5.46 10.68
C SER A 104 -7.11 5.27 10.34
N GLU A 105 -7.62 4.03 10.36
CA GLU A 105 -9.06 3.75 10.20
C GLU A 105 -9.87 4.16 11.44
N PHE A 106 -9.32 4.00 12.65
CA PHE A 106 -10.03 4.28 13.91
C PHE A 106 -10.40 5.77 14.09
N PHE A 107 -9.65 6.70 13.51
CA PHE A 107 -9.92 8.14 13.66
C PHE A 107 -11.15 8.64 12.90
N LYS A 108 -11.80 7.81 12.07
CA LYS A 108 -13.02 8.19 11.34
C LYS A 108 -14.33 7.84 12.07
N GLY A 109 -14.25 7.19 13.24
CA GLY A 109 -15.41 6.64 13.96
C GLY A 109 -15.81 7.35 15.26
N CYS A 110 -15.15 8.44 15.66
CA CYS A 110 -15.54 9.18 16.87
C CYS A 110 -16.48 10.35 16.47
N PRO A 111 -17.74 10.39 16.94
CA PRO A 111 -18.62 11.53 16.76
C PRO A 111 -18.10 12.80 17.46
#